data_AF-A0A967HVG7-F1
#
_entry.id   AF-A0A967HVG7-F1
#
_cell.length_a   1.000
_cell.length_b   1.000
_cell.length_c   1.000
_cell.angle_alpha   90.00
_cell.angle_beta   90.00
_cell.angle_gamma   90.00
#
_symmetry.space_group_name_H-M   'P 1'
#
loop_
_entity.id
_entity.type
_entity.pdbx_description
1 polymer ?
#
loop_
_entity_poly.entity_id
_entity_poly.type
_entity_poly.pdbx_seq_one_letter_code
_entity_poly.pdbx_strand_id
1 'polypeptide(L)'
;MWLAAGHSGVPGTTKSPYADRDGSITAEIVYVGLGTKDDYVGKDVEGKLVLVDVSEEDMYWLQYPHYEAELHGAIGMVVQWIEYQLIEDSVVT
;
A
#
# COMPACT_ATOMS: atom_id res chain seq x y z
N MET A 1 -7.98 -1.15 -7.20
CA MET A 1 -7.32 -0.89 -5.91
C MET A 1 -7.08 -2.22 -5.23
N TRP A 2 -5.86 -2.74 -5.30
CA TRP A 2 -5.47 -3.94 -4.58
C TRP A 2 -4.89 -3.51 -3.23
N LEU A 3 -5.44 -4.02 -2.13
CA LEU A 3 -4.72 -4.01 -0.85
C LEU A 3 -3.73 -5.17 -0.94
N ALA A 4 -2.44 -4.85 -1.05
CA ALA A 4 -1.40 -5.86 -0.84
C ALA A 4 -1.40 -6.17 0.67
N ALA A 5 -2.26 -7.10 1.07
CA ALA A 5 -2.35 -7.56 2.44
C ALA A 5 -1.12 -8.40 2.76
N GLY A 6 -0.14 -7.79 3.43
CA GLY A 6 0.80 -8.52 4.26
C GLY A 6 0.01 -9.33 5.30
N HIS A 7 -0.13 -10.62 5.02
CA HIS A 7 -0.51 -11.72 5.90
C HIS A 7 -1.58 -11.43 6.98
N SER A 8 -2.85 -11.77 6.70
CA SER A 8 -3.87 -11.95 7.74
C SER A 8 -5.10 -12.72 7.23
N GLY A 9 -4.98 -14.05 7.21
CA GLY A 9 -6.07 -14.96 6.84
C GLY A 9 -6.48 -15.85 8.02
N VAL A 10 -7.33 -15.34 8.94
CA VAL A 10 -8.20 -16.10 9.87
C VAL A 10 -9.08 -15.13 10.69
N PRO A 11 -10.23 -15.54 11.27
CA PRO A 11 -10.99 -14.69 12.19
C PRO A 11 -10.14 -14.22 13.39
N GLY A 12 -10.02 -12.89 13.60
CA GLY A 12 -9.12 -12.28 14.61
C GLY A 12 -7.77 -11.77 14.09
N THR A 13 -7.65 -11.48 12.80
CA THR A 13 -6.37 -11.17 12.14
C THR A 13 -6.03 -9.70 11.98
N THR A 14 -6.25 -8.91 13.02
CA THR A 14 -5.43 -7.72 13.22
C THR A 14 -4.88 -7.77 14.64
N LYS A 15 -3.62 -8.20 14.77
CA LYS A 15 -2.78 -7.79 15.90
C LYS A 15 -2.13 -6.42 15.64
N SER A 16 -2.61 -5.69 14.65
CA SER A 16 -2.28 -4.28 14.52
C SER A 16 -2.81 -3.58 15.76
N PRO A 17 -1.98 -2.86 16.55
CA PRO A 17 -2.48 -2.03 17.64
C PRO A 17 -3.40 -0.90 17.12
N TYR A 18 -3.50 -0.74 15.80
CA TYR A 18 -4.27 0.28 15.11
C TYR A 18 -5.62 -0.22 14.55
N ALA A 19 -5.92 -1.51 14.65
CA ALA A 19 -7.20 -2.05 14.18
C ALA A 19 -8.24 -2.08 15.32
N ASP A 20 -9.51 -1.84 14.97
CA ASP A 20 -10.60 -1.98 15.93
C ASP A 20 -10.94 -3.46 16.20
N ARG A 21 -11.81 -3.70 17.20
CA ARG A 21 -12.25 -5.05 17.59
C ARG A 21 -13.02 -5.79 16.49
N ASP A 22 -13.49 -5.09 15.46
CA ASP A 22 -14.28 -5.63 14.35
C ASP A 22 -13.42 -5.86 13.09
N GLY A 23 -12.11 -5.58 13.17
CA GLY A 23 -11.14 -5.81 12.09
C GLY A 23 -11.07 -4.68 11.06
N SER A 24 -11.67 -3.51 11.35
CA SER A 24 -11.57 -2.32 10.52
C SER A 24 -10.32 -1.50 10.87
N ILE A 25 -9.72 -0.89 9.85
CA ILE A 25 -8.57 0.01 9.98
C ILE A 25 -9.03 1.39 9.52
N THR A 26 -8.96 2.36 10.43
CA THR A 26 -9.05 3.79 10.09
C THR A 26 -7.69 4.42 10.36
N ALA A 27 -7.03 4.88 9.31
CA ALA A 27 -5.73 5.52 9.41
C ALA A 27 -5.57 6.59 8.34
N GLU A 28 -4.69 7.56 8.61
CA GLU A 28 -4.22 8.48 7.59
C GLU A 28 -3.49 7.72 6.47
N ILE A 29 -3.54 8.26 5.26
CA ILE A 29 -2.81 7.72 4.11
C ILE A 29 -1.74 8.71 3.66
N VAL A 30 -0.51 8.23 3.48
CA VAL A 30 0.64 9.03 3.05
C VAL A 30 1.10 8.57 1.68
N TYR A 31 1.19 9.49 0.72
CA TYR A 31 1.70 9.17 -0.61
C TYR A 31 3.23 9.07 -0.60
N VAL A 32 3.75 7.93 -1.09
CA VAL A 32 5.17 7.60 -1.07
C VAL A 32 5.75 7.29 -2.45
N GLY A 33 5.17 7.83 -3.53
CA GLY A 33 5.71 7.63 -4.88
C GLY A 33 5.82 6.13 -5.22
N LEU A 34 6.98 5.70 -5.72
CA LEU A 34 7.25 4.29 -6.02
C LEU A 34 7.57 3.44 -4.78
N GLY A 35 7.60 4.04 -3.58
CA GLY A 35 7.92 3.36 -2.33
C GLY A 35 9.40 2.98 -2.20
N THR A 36 10.29 3.75 -2.83
CA THR A 36 11.74 3.59 -2.64
C THR A 36 12.17 4.19 -1.31
N LYS A 37 13.36 3.85 -0.82
CA LYS A 37 13.93 4.44 0.40
C LYS A 37 13.92 5.97 0.42
N ASP A 38 14.21 6.60 -0.72
CA ASP A 38 14.28 8.07 -0.82
C ASP A 38 12.87 8.70 -0.72
N ASP A 39 11.83 7.98 -1.12
CA ASP A 39 10.45 8.44 -1.04
C ASP A 39 9.94 8.59 0.39
N TYR A 40 10.59 7.97 1.38
CA TYR A 40 10.24 8.07 2.80
C TYR A 40 10.97 9.20 3.53
N VAL A 41 11.97 9.84 2.90
CA VAL A 41 12.73 10.92 3.55
C VAL A 41 11.81 12.08 3.91
N GLY A 42 11.71 12.38 5.20
CA GLY A 42 10.88 13.46 5.74
C GLY A 42 9.38 13.13 5.82
N LYS A 43 8.98 11.87 5.61
CA LYS A 43 7.59 11.42 5.77
C LYS A 43 7.44 10.58 7.03
N ASP A 44 6.43 10.89 7.82
CA ASP A 44 6.05 10.09 8.98
C ASP A 44 4.91 9.13 8.58
N VAL A 45 5.25 7.85 8.39
CA VAL A 45 4.30 6.80 8.01
C VAL A 45 3.99 5.82 9.15
N GLU A 46 4.58 6.02 10.33
CA GLU A 46 4.37 5.11 11.46
C GLU A 46 2.88 5.10 11.86
N GLY A 47 2.28 3.91 11.90
CA GLY A 47 0.86 3.75 12.21
C GLY A 47 -0.10 4.14 11.08
N LYS A 48 0.41 4.50 9.89
CA LYS A 48 -0.39 5.01 8.76
C LYS A 48 -0.39 4.04 7.58
N LEU A 49 -1.37 4.20 6.69
CA LEU A 49 -1.36 3.55 5.39
C LEU A 49 -0.43 4.33 4.45
N VAL A 50 0.19 3.64 3.50
CA VAL A 50 0.90 4.30 2.40
C VAL A 50 0.17 4.09 1.07
N LEU A 51 0.15 5.14 0.25
CA LEU A 51 -0.27 5.06 -1.16
C LEU A 51 0.99 4.97 -2.03
N VAL A 52 1.11 3.87 -2.76
CA VAL A 52 2.26 3.56 -3.62
C VAL A 52 1.82 3.48 -5.06
N ASP A 53 2.57 4.13 -5.94
CA ASP A 53 2.44 3.99 -7.38
C ASP A 53 3.16 2.73 -7.85
N VAL A 54 2.48 2.00 -8.74
CA VAL A 54 2.97 0.78 -9.37
C VAL A 54 3.07 0.99 -10.87
N SER A 55 4.27 0.77 -11.37
CA SER A 55 4.58 0.71 -12.80
C SER A 55 5.25 -0.63 -13.08
N GLU A 56 4.78 -1.39 -14.05
CA GLU A 56 5.51 -2.52 -14.65
C GLU A 56 6.86 -2.11 -15.26
N GLU A 57 6.98 -0.90 -15.81
CA GLU A 57 8.23 -0.37 -16.37
C GLU A 57 9.27 -0.11 -15.28
N ASP A 58 8.90 0.65 -14.25
CA ASP A 58 9.82 1.09 -13.19
C ASP A 58 9.86 0.14 -11.98
N MET A 59 8.82 -0.67 -11.78
CA MET A 59 8.60 -1.48 -10.58
C MET A 59 8.10 -2.89 -10.87
N TYR A 60 9.07 -3.76 -11.09
CA TYR A 60 8.89 -5.17 -11.45
C TYR A 60 8.47 -6.09 -10.28
N TRP A 61 8.48 -5.61 -9.02
CA TRP A 61 7.97 -6.37 -7.87
C TRP A 61 7.40 -5.52 -6.72
N LEU A 62 6.20 -5.87 -6.25
CA LEU A 62 5.52 -5.24 -5.12
C LEU A 62 6.16 -5.50 -3.75
N GLN A 63 7.02 -6.52 -3.61
CA GLN A 63 7.61 -6.83 -2.30
C GLN A 63 8.55 -5.74 -1.78
N TYR A 64 9.23 -5.00 -2.67
CA TYR A 64 10.18 -3.96 -2.28
C TYR A 64 9.51 -2.76 -1.61
N PRO A 65 8.54 -2.07 -2.23
CA PRO A 65 7.85 -0.96 -1.58
C PRO A 65 7.06 -1.42 -0.36
N HIS A 66 6.53 -2.64 -0.34
CA HIS A 66 5.88 -3.20 0.83
C HIS A 66 6.85 -3.37 2.01
N TYR A 67 8.04 -3.92 1.76
CA TYR A 67 9.06 -4.09 2.79
C TYR A 67 9.60 -2.74 3.29
N GLU A 68 9.81 -1.78 2.40
CA GLU A 68 10.20 -0.42 2.80
C GLU A 68 9.10 0.20 3.68
N ALA A 69 7.82 0.10 3.30
CA ALA A 69 6.72 0.57 4.14
C ALA A 69 6.73 -0.04 5.55
N GLU A 70 6.98 -1.35 5.66
CA GLU A 70 7.09 -2.05 6.95
C GLU A 70 8.28 -1.53 7.79
N LEU A 71 9.44 -1.31 7.16
CA LEU A 71 10.64 -0.77 7.84
C LEU A 71 10.41 0.62 8.45
N HIS A 72 9.54 1.43 7.85
CA HIS A 72 9.17 2.76 8.36
C HIS A 72 7.92 2.76 9.24
N GLY A 73 7.37 1.57 9.57
CA GLY A 73 6.27 1.42 10.52
C GLY A 73 4.87 1.63 9.95
N ALA A 74 4.73 1.61 8.62
CA ALA A 74 3.42 1.64 7.98
C ALA A 74 2.61 0.38 8.32
N ILE A 75 1.29 0.52 8.43
CA ILE A 75 0.40 -0.57 8.84
C ILE A 75 -0.24 -1.28 7.65
N GLY A 76 0.03 -0.80 6.44
CA GLY A 76 -0.47 -1.36 5.20
C GLY A 76 -0.18 -0.46 4.00
N MET A 77 -0.36 -1.03 2.80
CA MET A 77 -0.10 -0.38 1.52
C MET A 77 -1.34 -0.48 0.62
N VAL A 78 -1.73 0.66 0.06
CA VAL A 78 -2.71 0.78 -1.02
C VAL A 78 -1.92 1.06 -2.29
N VAL A 79 -2.21 0.34 -3.37
CA VAL A 79 -1.49 0.53 -4.63
C VAL A 79 -2.35 1.18 -5.71
N GLN A 80 -1.74 2.13 -6.42
CA GLN A 80 -2.27 2.75 -7.62
C GLN A 80 -1.43 2.30 -8.82
N TRP A 81 -2.05 1.69 -9.81
CA TRP A 81 -1.38 1.39 -11.07
C TRP A 81 -1.33 2.66 -11.92
N ILE A 82 -0.15 3.10 -12.35
CA ILE A 82 0.01 4.36 -13.10
C ILE A 82 0.11 4.16 -14.61
N GLU A 83 0.18 2.91 -15.08
CA GLU A 83 0.15 2.59 -16.50
C GLU A 83 -1.27 2.48 -17.03
N TYR A 84 -1.50 3.13 -18.18
CA TYR A 84 -2.70 2.94 -18.97
C TYR A 84 -2.61 1.66 -19.78
N GLN A 85 -3.39 0.66 -19.39
CA GLN A 85 -3.71 -0.47 -20.26
C GLN A 85 -5.02 -0.16 -20.98
N LEU A 86 -4.97 -0.09 -22.33
CA LEU A 86 -6.19 -0.02 -23.12
C LEU A 86 -6.93 -1.34 -22.97
N ILE A 87 -8.02 -1.33 -22.22
CA ILE A 87 -8.93 -2.46 -22.13
C ILE A 87 -9.89 -2.34 -23.32
N GLU A 88 -9.86 -3.31 -24.23
CA GLU A 88 -10.70 -3.32 -25.44
C GLU A 88 -12.21 -3.19 -25.15
N ASP A 89 -12.62 -3.49 -23.91
CA ASP A 89 -14.02 -3.44 -23.42
C ASP A 89 -14.21 -2.40 -22.29
N SER A 90 -13.38 -1.34 -22.27
CA SER A 90 -13.55 -0.23 -21.33
C SER A 90 -14.83 0.55 -21.63
N VAL A 91 -15.72 0.67 -20.64
CA VAL A 91 -16.94 1.49 -20.70
C VAL A 91 -16.70 3.00 -20.56
N VAL A 92 -15.44 3.42 -20.42
CA VAL A 92 -15.11 4.85 -20.35
C VAL A 92 -14.78 5.36 -21.75
N THR A 93 -15.76 6.05 -22.36
CA THR A 93 -15.64 6.82 -23.60
C THR A 93 -15.03 8.20 -23.37
#